data_AF-A0A2S2PMR5-F1
#
_entry.id   AF-A0A2S2PMR5-F1
#
_cell.length_a   1.000
_cell.length_b   1.000
_cell.length_c   1.000
_cell.angle_alpha   90.00
_cell.angle_beta   90.00
_cell.angle_gamma   90.00
#
_symmetry.space_group_name_H-M   'P 1'
#
loop_
_entity.id
_entity.type
_entity.pdbx_description
1 polymer ?
#
loop_
_entity_poly.entity_id
_entity_poly.type
_entity_poly.pdbx_seq_one_letter_code
_entity_poly.pdbx_strand_id
1 'polypeptide(L)'
;MTSNALAILAKHVTGENKFRVGINYTNHEDKYSFEDISFPTTLRDILKFEKNNLNVSVNVYGLENKLQPPKKFSSYEVFPLKVVDNEKRDHFDLLLVTDNNNTHYTYISNFSRLIRSQKTSHEGQLYSINDAFRRSINRT
;
A
#
# COMPACT_ATOMS: atom_id res chain seq x y z
N MET A 1 -13.56 12.72 -8.43
CA MET A 1 -12.71 11.68 -7.82
C MET A 1 -11.57 12.32 -7.04
N THR A 2 -11.41 11.97 -5.76
CA THR A 2 -10.26 12.39 -4.95
C THR A 2 -9.03 11.54 -5.29
N SER A 3 -7.83 12.08 -5.06
CA SER A 3 -6.52 11.48 -5.39
C SER A 3 -6.34 10.03 -4.92
N ASN A 4 -7.00 9.62 -3.83
CA ASN A 4 -6.78 8.34 -3.18
C ASN A 4 -7.62 7.17 -3.74
N ALA A 5 -8.78 7.44 -4.35
CA ALA A 5 -9.54 6.40 -5.07
C ALA A 5 -8.72 5.83 -6.24
N LEU A 6 -7.85 6.66 -6.84
CA LEU A 6 -6.99 6.27 -7.95
C LEU A 6 -6.02 5.14 -7.59
N ALA A 7 -5.57 5.04 -6.34
CA ALA A 7 -4.63 3.99 -5.94
C ALA A 7 -5.28 2.60 -6.02
N ILE A 8 -6.50 2.46 -5.50
CA ILE A 8 -7.25 1.19 -5.56
C ILE A 8 -7.62 0.87 -7.02
N LEU A 9 -8.06 1.88 -7.78
CA LEU A 9 -8.42 1.71 -9.19
C LEU A 9 -7.22 1.39 -10.08
N ALA A 10 -6.00 1.81 -9.71
CA ALA A 10 -4.78 1.54 -10.47
C ALA A 10 -4.50 0.05 -10.68
N LYS A 11 -4.98 -0.84 -9.79
CA LYS A 11 -4.91 -2.30 -9.98
C LYS A 11 -5.59 -2.76 -11.28
N HIS A 12 -6.66 -2.07 -11.67
CA HIS A 12 -7.52 -2.44 -12.80
C HIS A 12 -7.14 -1.73 -14.11
N VAL A 13 -6.38 -0.64 -14.02
CA VAL A 13 -5.93 0.11 -15.19
C VAL A 13 -4.88 -0.72 -15.94
N THR A 14 -5.26 -1.22 -17.11
CA THR A 14 -4.40 -1.99 -18.02
C THR A 14 -4.19 -1.23 -19.34
N GLY A 15 -3.07 -1.48 -20.04
CA GLY A 15 -2.72 -0.78 -21.30
C GLY A 15 -1.54 0.21 -21.23
N GLU A 16 -1.33 0.97 -22.30
CA GLU A 16 -0.17 1.88 -22.47
C GLU A 16 -0.29 3.18 -21.64
N ASN A 17 -1.51 3.65 -21.38
CA ASN A 17 -1.79 4.92 -20.69
C ASN A 17 -2.06 4.77 -19.18
N LYS A 18 -1.37 3.84 -18.51
CA LYS A 18 -1.55 3.54 -17.08
C LYS A 18 -1.27 4.72 -16.13
N PHE A 19 -0.49 5.69 -16.57
CA PHE A 19 -0.08 6.84 -15.77
C PHE A 19 -0.97 8.08 -15.97
N ARG A 20 -1.97 8.00 -16.86
CA ARG A 20 -2.88 9.12 -17.15
C ARG A 20 -4.21 8.92 -16.44
N VAL A 21 -4.46 9.76 -15.45
CA VAL A 21 -5.76 9.85 -14.77
C VAL A 21 -6.80 10.33 -15.80
N GLY A 22 -7.85 9.56 -16.01
CA GLY A 22 -8.85 9.81 -17.06
C GLY A 22 -9.82 8.63 -17.21
N ILE A 23 -10.37 8.44 -18.41
CA ILE A 23 -11.43 7.46 -18.72
C ILE A 23 -11.09 6.03 -18.23
N ASN A 24 -9.82 5.65 -18.23
CA ASN A 24 -9.38 4.33 -17.77
C ASN A 24 -9.65 4.09 -16.27
N TYR A 25 -9.71 5.14 -15.46
CA TYR A 25 -10.02 5.06 -14.04
C TYR A 25 -11.54 5.15 -13.80
N THR A 26 -12.25 6.02 -14.52
CA THR A 26 -13.71 6.18 -14.38
C THR A 26 -14.45 4.88 -14.67
N ASN A 27 -13.98 4.11 -15.65
CA ASN A 27 -14.55 2.80 -16.01
C ASN A 27 -14.46 1.73 -14.91
N HIS A 28 -13.79 2.04 -13.80
CA HIS A 28 -13.59 1.13 -12.69
C HIS A 28 -14.16 1.66 -11.37
N GLU A 29 -14.71 2.89 -11.35
CA GLU A 29 -15.27 3.49 -10.13
C GLU A 29 -16.37 2.63 -9.52
N ASP A 30 -17.28 2.10 -10.35
CA ASP A 30 -18.42 1.29 -9.90
C ASP A 30 -18.01 -0.09 -9.34
N LYS A 31 -16.73 -0.48 -9.41
CA LYS A 31 -16.25 -1.76 -8.87
C LYS A 31 -16.23 -1.79 -7.34
N TYR A 32 -16.15 -0.63 -6.69
CA TYR A 32 -16.03 -0.54 -5.24
C TYR A 32 -16.85 0.61 -4.67
N SER A 33 -17.42 0.41 -3.48
CA SER A 33 -18.02 1.50 -2.72
C SER A 33 -16.93 2.30 -2.00
N PHE A 34 -16.84 3.60 -2.31
CA PHE A 34 -15.99 4.58 -1.63
C PHE A 34 -16.79 5.46 -0.66
N GLU A 35 -17.99 5.01 -0.24
CA GLU A 35 -18.83 5.72 0.72
C GLU A 35 -18.10 5.95 2.06
N ASP A 36 -18.37 7.10 2.69
CA ASP A 36 -17.82 7.52 3.99
C ASP A 36 -16.28 7.63 4.07
N ILE A 37 -15.60 7.69 2.92
CA ILE A 37 -14.17 7.97 2.85
C ILE A 37 -13.94 9.48 2.85
N SER A 38 -13.32 9.96 3.94
CA SER A 38 -12.92 11.37 4.03
C SER A 38 -11.65 11.68 3.21
N PHE A 39 -11.49 12.96 2.86
CA PHE A 39 -10.24 13.51 2.35
C PHE A 39 -9.62 14.44 3.41
N PRO A 40 -8.33 14.28 3.76
CA PRO A 40 -7.41 13.21 3.31
C PRO A 40 -7.80 11.83 3.84
N THR A 41 -7.58 10.79 3.03
CA THR A 41 -7.97 9.40 3.37
C THR A 41 -7.10 8.88 4.50
N THR A 42 -7.73 8.63 5.64
CA THR A 42 -7.03 8.12 6.82
C THR A 42 -6.93 6.59 6.78
N LEU A 43 -6.04 6.00 7.59
CA LEU A 43 -6.03 4.54 7.79
C LEU A 43 -7.40 4.01 8.28
N ARG A 44 -8.16 4.83 9.02
CA ARG A 44 -9.51 4.50 9.45
C ARG A 44 -10.49 4.44 8.29
N ASP A 45 -10.32 5.27 7.26
CA ASP A 45 -11.14 5.21 6.06
C ASP A 45 -10.84 3.96 5.22
N ILE A 46 -9.60 3.44 5.25
CA ILE A 46 -9.28 2.13 4.66
C ILE A 46 -10.08 1.01 5.35
N LEU A 47 -10.23 1.07 6.68
CA LEU A 47 -11.07 0.10 7.40
C LEU A 47 -12.55 0.22 7.02
N LYS A 48 -13.06 1.44 6.80
CA LYS A 48 -14.43 1.65 6.30
C LYS A 48 -14.59 1.09 4.89
N PHE A 49 -13.63 1.35 4.01
CA PHE A 49 -13.59 0.83 2.65
C PHE A 49 -13.67 -0.70 2.63
N GLU A 50 -12.88 -1.40 3.44
CA GLU A 50 -12.94 -2.86 3.56
C GLU A 50 -14.29 -3.37 4.09
N LYS A 51 -14.93 -2.62 5.00
CA LYS A 51 -16.26 -2.96 5.50
C LYS A 51 -17.33 -2.82 4.43
N ASN A 52 -17.24 -1.78 3.61
CA ASN A 52 -18.17 -1.51 2.52
C ASN A 52 -17.96 -2.45 1.33
N ASN A 53 -16.81 -3.13 1.25
CA ASN A 53 -16.46 -4.05 0.18
C ASN A 53 -16.06 -5.42 0.76
N LEU A 54 -17.05 -6.28 1.04
CA LEU A 54 -16.88 -7.51 1.83
C LEU A 54 -15.76 -8.45 1.34
N ASN A 55 -15.49 -8.53 0.04
CA ASN A 55 -14.46 -9.39 -0.55
C ASN A 55 -13.08 -8.72 -0.67
N VAL A 56 -12.94 -7.49 -0.16
CA VAL A 56 -11.72 -6.70 -0.24
C VAL A 56 -10.93 -6.73 1.06
N SER A 57 -9.62 -6.78 0.91
CA SER A 57 -8.66 -6.61 1.99
C SER A 57 -7.49 -5.76 1.53
N VAL A 58 -6.92 -4.96 2.42
CA VAL A 58 -5.92 -3.95 2.11
C VAL A 58 -4.80 -3.99 3.15
N ASN A 59 -3.59 -4.30 2.71
CA ASN A 59 -2.38 -4.00 3.47
C ASN A 59 -1.95 -2.56 3.18
N VAL A 60 -1.45 -1.87 4.19
CA VAL A 60 -0.87 -0.53 4.07
C VAL A 60 0.53 -0.56 4.66
N TYR A 61 1.49 -0.04 3.90
CA TYR A 61 2.89 0.09 4.27
C TYR A 61 3.30 1.55 4.25
N GLY A 62 4.24 1.94 5.10
CA GLY A 62 4.89 3.26 5.10
C GLY A 62 6.32 3.19 4.59
N LEU A 63 6.91 4.36 4.33
CA LEU A 63 8.33 4.52 4.05
C LEU A 63 8.99 5.34 5.16
N GLU A 64 10.10 4.84 5.69
CA GLU A 64 10.94 5.56 6.64
C GLU A 64 12.30 5.83 5.99
N ASN A 65 12.78 7.08 6.06
CA ASN A 65 14.14 7.40 5.65
C ASN A 65 15.11 7.04 6.77
N LYS A 66 15.89 5.98 6.55
CA LYS A 66 17.02 5.62 7.40
C LYS A 66 18.27 6.30 6.88
N LEU A 67 18.73 7.30 7.63
CA LEU A 67 20.08 7.82 7.50
C LEU A 67 21.05 6.82 8.13
N GLN A 68 21.96 6.25 7.34
CA GLN A 68 22.98 5.33 7.83
C GLN A 68 24.36 5.97 7.69
N PRO A 69 24.93 6.63 8.71
CA PRO A 69 26.36 6.92 8.73
C PRO A 69 27.12 5.58 8.78
N PRO A 70 28.14 5.29 7.93
CA PRO A 70 28.92 6.16 7.05
C PRO A 70 28.48 6.17 5.56
N LYS A 71 27.32 5.59 5.22
CA LYS A 71 26.81 5.59 3.84
C LYS A 71 26.42 7.01 3.45
N LYS A 72 26.95 7.47 2.31
CA LYS A 72 26.72 8.82 1.76
C LYS A 72 25.28 9.08 1.28
N PHE A 73 24.43 8.05 1.30
CA PHE A 73 23.06 8.08 0.78
C PHE A 73 22.06 7.57 1.81
N SER A 74 20.90 8.23 1.90
CA SER A 74 19.72 7.76 2.62
C SER A 74 19.20 6.46 2.00
N SER A 75 18.72 5.55 2.84
CA SER A 75 17.96 4.37 2.40
C SER A 75 16.52 4.48 2.88
N TYR A 76 15.58 4.05 2.05
CA TYR A 76 14.17 3.94 2.46
C TYR A 76 13.86 2.52 2.92
N GLU A 77 13.33 2.42 4.14
CA GLU A 77 12.84 1.18 4.71
C GLU A 77 11.31 1.16 4.66
N VAL A 78 10.73 0.01 4.30
CA VAL A 78 9.30 -0.19 4.16
C VAL A 78 8.85 -0.89 5.44
N PHE A 79 7.84 -0.35 6.09
CA PHE A 79 7.31 -0.91 7.33
C PHE A 79 5.79 -1.03 7.27
N PRO A 80 5.18 -2.00 7.95
CA PRO A 80 3.73 -2.16 7.96
C PRO A 80 3.07 -1.05 8.78
N LEU A 81 1.99 -0.48 8.24
CA LEU A 81 1.05 0.40 8.96
C LEU A 81 -0.25 -0.32 9.29
N LYS A 82 -0.67 -1.24 8.42
CA LYS A 82 -1.83 -2.11 8.59
C LYS A 82 -1.59 -3.37 7.78
N VAL A 83 -1.73 -4.55 8.39
CA VAL A 83 -1.65 -5.83 7.68
C VAL A 83 -2.86 -6.66 8.08
N VAL A 84 -3.52 -7.27 7.10
CA VAL A 84 -4.63 -8.18 7.39
C VAL A 84 -4.09 -9.57 7.75
N ASP A 85 -4.77 -10.26 8.67
CA ASP A 85 -4.42 -11.63 9.02
C ASP A 85 -4.70 -12.59 7.85
N ASN A 86 -5.84 -12.38 7.17
CA ASN A 86 -6.27 -13.20 6.04
C ASN A 86 -6.56 -12.31 4.84
N GLU A 87 -5.82 -12.54 3.76
CA GLU A 87 -6.07 -11.89 2.48
C GLU A 87 -7.37 -12.43 1.87
N LYS A 88 -8.26 -11.53 1.48
CA LYS A 88 -9.48 -11.85 0.75
C LYS A 88 -9.22 -11.90 -0.75
N ARG A 89 -10.21 -12.40 -1.51
CA ARG A 89 -10.12 -12.56 -2.97
C ARG A 89 -9.61 -11.30 -3.69
N ASP A 90 -10.14 -10.14 -3.30
CA ASP A 90 -9.73 -8.86 -3.88
C ASP A 90 -8.77 -8.14 -2.93
N HIS A 91 -7.50 -8.58 -2.92
CA HIS A 91 -6.44 -8.02 -2.07
C HIS A 91 -5.69 -6.86 -2.72
N PHE A 92 -5.26 -5.90 -1.90
CA PHE A 92 -4.45 -4.74 -2.29
C PHE A 92 -3.31 -4.51 -1.31
N ASP A 93 -2.11 -4.29 -1.84
CA ASP A 93 -1.00 -3.74 -1.09
C ASP A 93 -0.84 -2.25 -1.45
N LEU A 94 -0.96 -1.38 -0.47
CA LEU A 94 -0.82 0.08 -0.64
C LEU A 94 0.42 0.59 0.08
N LEU A 95 1.10 1.56 -0.54
CA LEU A 95 2.17 2.33 0.07
C LEU A 95 1.66 3.73 0.39
N LEU A 96 1.77 4.14 1.65
CA LEU A 96 1.52 5.49 2.10
C LEU A 96 2.80 6.31 1.94
N VAL A 97 2.76 7.28 1.04
CA VAL A 97 3.88 8.19 0.79
C VAL A 97 3.49 9.56 1.29
N THR A 98 4.36 10.13 2.14
CA THR A 98 4.22 11.50 2.65
C THR A 98 5.33 12.35 2.06
N ASP A 99 4.95 13.42 1.38
CA ASP A 99 5.88 14.46 0.92
C ASP A 99 5.42 15.82 1.47
N ASN A 100 6.29 16.47 2.24
CA ASN A 100 6.03 17.71 2.96
C ASN A 100 4.74 17.65 3.81
N ASN A 101 3.61 18.09 3.25
CA ASN A 101 2.29 18.12 3.90
C ASN A 101 1.24 17.26 3.20
N ASN A 102 1.61 16.55 2.12
CA ASN A 102 0.69 15.76 1.32
C ASN A 102 0.96 14.28 1.52
N THR A 103 -0.09 13.57 1.92
CA THR A 103 -0.07 12.11 2.06
C THR A 103 -0.92 11.51 0.94
N HIS A 104 -0.36 10.56 0.20
CA HIS A 104 -1.07 9.85 -0.86
C HIS A 104 -0.79 8.34 -0.81
N TYR A 105 -1.79 7.56 -1.18
CA TYR A 105 -1.63 6.12 -1.35
C TYR A 105 -1.16 5.79 -2.77
N THR A 106 -0.29 4.80 -2.88
CA THR A 106 0.16 4.23 -4.15
C THR A 106 -0.06 2.73 -4.14
N TYR A 107 -0.53 2.16 -5.24
CA TYR A 107 -0.66 0.72 -5.36
C TYR A 107 0.69 0.04 -5.58
N ILE A 108 0.97 -0.98 -4.77
CA ILE A 108 2.16 -1.80 -4.89
C ILE A 108 1.83 -3.00 -5.79
N SER A 109 2.23 -2.92 -7.06
CA SER A 109 2.05 -4.02 -8.02
C SER A 109 3.01 -5.19 -7.80
N ASN A 110 4.16 -4.93 -7.16
CA ASN A 110 5.15 -5.96 -6.87
C ASN A 110 5.88 -5.68 -5.55
N PHE A 111 5.32 -6.20 -4.46
CA PHE A 111 5.89 -6.02 -3.12
C PHE A 111 7.31 -6.56 -3.02
N SER A 112 7.58 -7.73 -3.61
CA SER A 112 8.90 -8.36 -3.58
C SER A 112 10.02 -7.50 -4.18
N ARG A 113 9.72 -6.72 -5.23
CA ARG A 113 10.65 -5.76 -5.83
C ARG A 113 10.89 -4.56 -4.92
N LEU A 114 9.84 -4.05 -4.28
CA LEU A 114 9.93 -2.89 -3.38
C LEU A 114 10.88 -3.16 -2.21
N ILE A 115 10.77 -4.32 -1.58
CA ILE A 115 11.59 -4.69 -0.41
C ILE A 115 12.93 -5.33 -0.78
N ARG A 116 13.30 -5.42 -2.06
CA ARG A 116 14.52 -6.13 -2.49
C ARG A 116 15.80 -5.53 -1.89
N SER A 117 15.89 -4.21 -1.80
CA SER A 117 17.03 -3.51 -1.21
C SER A 117 17.13 -3.70 0.30
N GLN A 118 16.03 -3.99 0.98
CA GLN A 118 15.98 -4.31 2.42
C GLN A 118 16.37 -5.76 2.70
N LYS A 119 16.42 -6.62 1.67
CA LYS A 119 16.74 -8.05 1.79
C LYS A 119 18.23 -8.39 1.78
N THR A 120 19.12 -7.46 1.42
CA THR A 120 20.56 -7.77 1.28
C THR A 120 21.30 -7.59 2.61
N SER A 121 21.01 -8.48 3.56
CA SER A 121 22.04 -9.10 4.41
C SER A 121 21.99 -10.59 4.11
N HIS A 122 23.13 -11.26 4.04
CA HIS A 122 23.36 -12.59 3.47
C HIS A 122 22.66 -13.79 4.18
N GLU A 123 21.40 -13.68 4.58
CA GLU A 123 20.65 -14.78 5.16
C GLU A 123 19.28 -14.90 4.48
N GLY A 124 19.14 -15.97 3.70
CA GLY A 124 17.91 -16.27 3.00
C GLY A 124 16.78 -16.55 3.99
N GLN A 125 15.66 -15.83 3.84
CA GLN A 125 14.32 -16.37 4.05
C GLN A 125 13.27 -15.36 3.59
N LEU A 126 12.79 -15.55 2.36
CA LEU A 126 11.65 -14.84 1.78
C LEU A 126 10.34 -15.01 2.58
N TYR A 127 10.27 -16.02 3.45
CA TYR A 127 9.08 -16.37 4.24
C TYR A 127 8.90 -15.52 5.50
N SER A 128 9.93 -14.81 5.97
CA SER A 128 9.89 -14.24 7.32
C SER A 128 9.49 -12.77 7.39
N ILE A 129 9.44 -11.99 6.31
CA ILE A 129 9.14 -10.55 6.45
C ILE A 129 7.64 -10.32 6.70
N ASN A 130 6.76 -10.90 5.88
CA ASN A 130 5.32 -10.80 6.13
C ASN A 130 4.93 -11.50 7.44
N ASP A 131 5.47 -12.69 7.72
CA ASP A 131 5.14 -13.42 8.95
C ASP A 131 5.79 -12.83 10.21
N ALA A 132 7.00 -12.28 10.15
CA ALA A 132 7.59 -11.56 11.29
C ALA A 132 6.88 -10.23 11.55
N PHE A 133 6.49 -9.50 10.50
CA PHE A 133 5.66 -8.29 10.66
C PHE A 133 4.27 -8.63 11.23
N ARG A 134 3.61 -9.69 10.73
CA ARG A 134 2.34 -10.20 11.27
C ARG A 134 2.46 -10.60 12.74
N ARG A 135 3.55 -11.27 13.13
CA ARG A 135 3.83 -11.67 14.52
C ARG A 135 4.18 -10.48 15.43
N SER A 136 4.75 -9.40 14.88
CA SER A 136 5.12 -8.20 15.62
C SER A 136 3.93 -7.31 15.97
N ILE A 137 2.90 -7.24 15.10
CA ILE A 137 1.73 -6.39 15.34
C ILE A 137 0.74 -7.06 16.30
N ASN A 138 0.59 -8.39 16.25
CA ASN A 138 -0.34 -9.14 17.09
C ASN A 138 0.17 -9.42 18.53
N ARG A 139 1.21 -8.72 18.99
CA ARG A 139 1.80 -8.83 20.35
C ARG A 139 1.57 -7.61 21.26
N THR A 140 0.69 -6.69 20.87
CA THR A 140 0.28 -5.53 21.66
C THR A 140 -1.22 -5.56 21.85
#